data_AF-A0A7Y9JY35-F1
#
_entry.id   AF-A0A7Y9JY35-F1
#
_cell.length_a   1.000
_cell.length_b   1.000
_cell.length_c   1.000
_cell.angle_alpha   90.00
_cell.angle_beta   90.00
_cell.angle_gamma   90.00
#
_symmetry.space_group_name_H-M   'P 1'
#
loop_
_entity.id
_entity.type
_entity.pdbx_description
1 polymer ?
#
loop_
_entity_poly.entity_id
_entity_poly.type
_entity_poly.pdbx_seq_one_letter_code
_entity_poly.pdbx_strand_id
1 'polypeptide(L)'
;MSADEVYADRLRARFDEVVPTIAVDVDRVVPRARRRRAVLRGGAAALTVAVLVGAGWGAGAVLGAVPGPGLAPAGPTGLPSASPTAGEPVSSAPAQVPSEPAAAGPVVPAVADVAEDGTVTGVVGDPWAGDEPYWYVLSVGVDGTERRETWSSRERPGLGLSDGDAASAFAFGAPVVLGSFVLDGQRFEMLTDPTVLPTDGAALEAVLRASLQPDRGAGSDDDKVVEAVRSALDREGLMTPALRDAYWAAAALVPGVRVVAGEDAQGRPGEVLTYTASTGEEVVLVRDLSTGLLLQSGGTLILEQRVAGDPPVEPTLDVAGCVAWATC
;
A
#
# COMPACT_ATOMS: atom_id res chain seq x y z
N MET A 1 2.98 26.11 40.82
CA MET A 1 2.76 25.97 39.37
C MET A 1 4.10 25.63 38.74
N SER A 2 4.21 24.48 38.08
CA SER A 2 5.47 24.01 37.48
C SER A 2 5.77 24.75 36.17
N ALA A 3 7.02 24.68 35.70
CA ALA A 3 7.39 25.25 34.40
C ALA A 3 6.60 24.62 33.24
N ASP A 4 6.24 23.34 33.39
CA ASP A 4 5.44 22.60 32.40
C ASP A 4 3.99 23.08 32.34
N GLU A 5 3.40 23.44 33.49
CA GLU A 5 2.05 24.02 33.55
C GLU A 5 2.02 25.40 32.87
N VAL A 6 3.02 26.25 33.13
CA VAL A 6 3.17 27.57 32.48
C VAL A 6 3.34 27.42 30.97
N TYR A 7 4.11 26.43 30.52
CA TYR A 7 4.30 26.16 29.10
C TYR A 7 3.01 25.65 28.44
N ALA A 8 2.32 24.71 29.06
CA ALA A 8 1.05 24.17 28.57
C ALA A 8 -0.03 25.26 28.45
N ASP A 9 -0.12 26.17 29.41
CA ASP A 9 -1.10 27.27 29.36
C ASP A 9 -0.75 28.30 28.29
N ARG A 10 0.55 28.60 28.10
CA ARG A 10 1.00 29.49 27.03
C ARG A 10 0.79 28.88 25.64
N LEU A 11 0.89 27.55 25.53
CA LEU A 11 0.59 26.82 24.30
C LEU A 11 -0.90 26.87 23.98
N ARG A 12 -1.78 26.60 24.96
CA ARG A 12 -3.25 26.68 24.79
C ARG A 12 -3.69 28.09 24.38
N ALA A 13 -3.17 29.12 25.04
CA ALA A 13 -3.52 30.50 24.73
C ALA A 13 -3.16 30.90 23.28
N ARG A 14 -2.03 30.39 22.74
CA ARG A 14 -1.66 30.61 21.33
C ARG A 14 -2.48 29.76 20.36
N PHE A 15 -2.88 28.57 20.77
CA PHE A 15 -3.70 27.69 19.94
C PHE A 15 -5.10 28.29 19.73
N ASP A 16 -5.69 28.86 20.78
CA ASP A 16 -7.00 29.52 20.71
C ASP A 16 -7.00 30.78 19.84
N GLU A 17 -5.84 31.41 19.61
CA GLU A 17 -5.72 32.62 18.79
C GLU A 17 -5.59 32.32 17.28
N VAL A 18 -5.12 31.13 16.92
CA VAL A 18 -4.79 30.77 15.53
C VAL A 18 -5.81 29.79 14.93
N VAL A 19 -6.53 29.04 15.77
CA VAL A 19 -7.47 28.03 15.28
C VAL A 19 -8.82 28.67 14.96
N PRO A 20 -9.29 28.60 13.69
CA PRO A 20 -10.63 29.05 13.36
C PRO A 20 -11.66 28.24 14.17
N THR A 21 -12.69 28.92 14.67
CA THR A 21 -13.75 28.28 15.44
C THR A 21 -14.54 27.33 14.53
N ILE A 22 -14.17 26.05 14.53
CA ILE A 22 -14.94 25.03 13.83
C ILE A 22 -16.16 24.72 14.70
N ALA A 23 -17.32 25.22 14.28
CA ALA A 23 -18.59 24.84 14.89
C ALA A 23 -18.87 23.36 14.57
N VAL A 24 -18.41 22.48 15.45
CA VAL A 24 -18.75 21.06 15.38
C VAL A 24 -20.17 20.91 15.88
N ASP A 25 -21.08 20.53 14.98
CA ASP A 25 -22.45 20.14 15.32
C ASP A 25 -22.42 18.84 16.15
N VAL A 26 -22.34 19.01 17.47
CA VAL A 26 -22.32 17.92 18.45
C VAL A 26 -23.62 17.11 18.43
N ASP A 27 -24.74 17.72 18.04
CA ASP A 27 -26.03 17.03 17.93
C ASP A 27 -26.04 16.06 16.73
N ARG A 28 -25.24 16.31 15.69
CA ARG A 28 -25.04 15.38 14.57
C ARG A 28 -23.96 14.34 14.84
N VAL A 29 -22.85 14.72 15.50
CA VAL A 29 -21.68 13.83 15.69
C VAL A 29 -21.90 12.80 16.81
N VAL A 30 -22.50 13.21 17.92
CA VAL A 30 -22.67 12.33 19.10
C VAL A 30 -23.59 11.13 18.82
N PRO A 31 -24.74 11.28 18.13
CA PRO A 31 -25.59 10.14 17.78
C PRO A 31 -24.90 9.16 16.82
N ARG A 32 -24.12 9.67 15.84
CA ARG A 32 -23.37 8.82 14.89
C ARG A 32 -22.28 8.02 15.61
N ALA A 33 -21.54 8.64 16.52
CA ALA A 33 -20.55 7.97 17.36
C ALA A 33 -21.19 6.96 18.34
N ARG A 34 -22.36 7.29 18.91
CA ARG A 34 -23.11 6.37 19.79
C ARG A 34 -23.65 5.15 19.04
N ARG A 35 -24.19 5.32 17.83
CA ARG A 35 -24.64 4.20 16.97
C ARG A 35 -23.48 3.25 16.66
N ARG A 36 -22.31 3.78 16.27
CA ARG A 36 -21.12 2.97 15.98
C ARG A 36 -20.65 2.16 17.19
N ARG A 37 -20.65 2.75 18.40
CA ARG A 37 -20.32 2.04 19.65
C ARG A 37 -21.36 1.00 20.06
N ALA A 38 -22.64 1.21 19.76
CA ALA A 38 -23.69 0.24 20.05
C ALA A 38 -23.57 -1.01 19.17
N VAL A 39 -23.26 -0.84 17.88
CA VAL A 39 -23.02 -1.95 16.93
C VAL A 39 -21.82 -2.79 17.37
N LEU A 40 -20.70 -2.16 17.71
CA LEU A 40 -19.49 -2.86 18.15
C LEU A 40 -19.67 -3.62 19.48
N ARG A 41 -20.49 -3.10 20.41
CA ARG A 41 -20.79 -3.80 21.68
C ARG A 41 -21.83 -4.90 21.53
N GLY A 42 -22.72 -4.81 20.53
CA GLY A 42 -23.68 -5.87 20.22
C GLY A 42 -23.02 -7.13 19.65
N GLY A 43 -22.01 -6.97 18.78
CA GLY A 43 -21.26 -8.10 18.21
C GLY A 43 -20.40 -8.85 19.24
N ALA A 44 -19.77 -8.13 20.18
CA ALA A 44 -18.91 -8.75 21.19
C ALA A 44 -19.68 -9.62 22.22
N ALA A 45 -20.94 -9.31 22.49
CA ALA A 45 -21.77 -10.08 23.42
C ALA A 45 -22.27 -11.42 22.84
N ALA A 46 -22.39 -11.52 21.51
CA ALA A 46 -22.79 -12.77 20.85
C ALA A 46 -21.64 -13.81 20.86
N LEU A 47 -20.39 -13.37 20.80
CA LEU A 47 -19.21 -14.24 20.80
C LEU A 47 -18.90 -14.88 22.16
N THR A 48 -19.28 -14.26 23.28
CA THR A 48 -18.99 -14.82 24.62
C THR A 48 -19.88 -16.03 24.97
N VAL A 49 -21.05 -16.16 24.34
CA VAL A 49 -21.96 -17.31 24.55
C VAL A 49 -21.56 -18.52 23.71
N ALA A 50 -20.95 -18.31 22.53
CA ALA A 50 -20.53 -19.40 21.64
C ALA A 50 -19.29 -20.18 22.15
N VAL A 51 -18.40 -19.54 22.91
CA VAL A 51 -17.14 -20.16 23.40
C VAL A 51 -17.36 -21.12 24.58
N LEU A 52 -18.48 -21.04 25.30
CA LEU A 52 -18.74 -21.91 26.46
C LEU A 52 -19.36 -23.28 26.12
N VAL A 53 -19.69 -23.57 24.85
CA VAL A 53 -20.33 -24.84 24.45
C VAL A 53 -19.38 -25.77 23.66
N GLY A 54 -18.20 -25.29 23.24
CA GLY A 54 -17.30 -26.03 22.35
C GLY A 54 -16.09 -26.73 22.99
N ALA A 55 -15.98 -26.80 24.32
CA ALA A 55 -14.84 -27.44 24.99
C ALA A 55 -15.14 -28.90 25.34
N GLY A 56 -15.10 -29.77 24.33
CA GLY A 56 -15.25 -31.21 24.51
C GLY A 56 -14.51 -32.02 23.45
N TRP A 57 -13.38 -32.61 23.86
CA TRP A 57 -12.60 -33.66 23.17
C TRP A 57 -11.71 -33.17 22.01
N GLY A 58 -10.39 -33.39 21.94
CA GLY A 58 -9.50 -34.25 22.73
C GLY A 58 -8.00 -33.94 22.54
N ALA A 59 -7.20 -34.67 23.32
CA ALA A 59 -5.74 -34.68 23.49
C ALA A 59 -4.90 -34.75 22.19
N GLY A 60 -3.61 -34.42 22.12
CA GLY A 60 -2.58 -34.08 23.11
C GLY A 60 -1.17 -34.27 22.48
N ALA A 61 -0.12 -33.89 23.23
CA ALA A 61 1.32 -34.11 22.98
C ALA A 61 1.98 -33.08 22.03
N VAL A 62 3.17 -32.49 22.24
CA VAL A 62 4.31 -32.68 23.15
C VAL A 62 4.98 -31.30 23.33
N LEU A 63 5.18 -30.82 24.57
CA LEU A 63 6.04 -29.68 24.86
C LEU A 63 7.47 -30.19 25.15
N GLY A 64 8.35 -30.04 24.17
CA GLY A 64 9.79 -30.26 24.31
C GLY A 64 10.53 -28.93 24.44
N ALA A 65 11.01 -28.63 25.64
CA ALA A 65 11.90 -27.52 25.92
C ALA A 65 13.25 -27.70 25.20
N VAL A 66 13.70 -26.67 24.48
CA VAL A 66 15.09 -26.56 23.99
C VAL A 66 15.73 -25.35 24.65
N PRO A 67 16.83 -25.51 25.41
CA PRO A 67 17.61 -24.39 25.94
C PRO A 67 18.38 -23.70 24.80
N GLY A 68 18.26 -22.37 24.71
CA GLY A 68 18.92 -21.57 23.69
C GLY A 68 20.46 -21.56 23.82
N PRO A 69 21.20 -21.44 22.71
CA PRO A 69 22.64 -21.28 22.75
C PRO A 69 23.03 -19.86 23.21
N GLY A 70 23.97 -19.81 24.15
CA GLY A 70 24.54 -18.57 24.66
C GLY A 70 25.31 -17.80 23.59
N LEU A 71 25.00 -16.51 23.47
CA LEU A 71 25.75 -15.54 22.68
C LEU A 71 27.06 -15.20 23.42
N ALA A 72 28.19 -15.41 22.74
CA ALA A 72 29.50 -14.92 23.17
C ALA A 72 29.72 -13.46 22.68
N PRO A 73 30.43 -12.61 23.45
CA PRO A 73 30.66 -11.22 23.07
C PRO A 73 31.65 -11.08 21.91
N ALA A 74 31.34 -10.16 20.99
CA ALA A 74 32.18 -9.79 19.86
C ALA A 74 33.44 -9.04 20.31
N GLY A 75 34.61 -9.52 19.87
CA GLY A 75 35.89 -8.84 20.03
C GLY A 75 36.15 -7.79 18.94
N PRO A 76 37.03 -6.81 19.19
CA PRO A 76 37.32 -5.74 18.25
C PRO A 76 38.28 -6.21 17.15
N THR A 77 37.92 -5.99 15.88
CA THR A 77 38.83 -6.23 14.75
C THR A 77 39.25 -4.89 14.15
N GLY A 78 40.56 -4.63 14.17
CA GLY A 78 41.19 -3.38 13.79
C GLY A 78 41.27 -3.15 12.29
N LEU A 79 41.24 -1.87 11.93
CA LEU A 79 41.57 -1.33 10.61
C LEU A 79 43.09 -1.43 10.35
N PRO A 80 43.48 -1.59 9.08
CA PRO A 80 44.69 -0.91 8.61
C PRO A 80 44.41 0.16 7.55
N SER A 81 44.90 1.37 7.84
CA SER A 81 45.20 2.45 6.91
C SER A 81 46.24 2.05 5.87
N ALA A 82 46.06 2.49 4.64
CA ALA A 82 47.16 2.84 3.74
C ALA A 82 46.72 3.98 2.79
N SER A 83 47.48 5.08 2.83
CA SER A 83 47.38 6.24 1.91
C SER A 83 48.41 6.10 0.75
N PRO A 84 48.59 7.13 -0.11
CA PRO A 84 48.33 7.04 -1.54
C PRO A 84 49.61 6.89 -2.38
N THR A 85 49.48 6.59 -3.67
CA THR A 85 50.58 6.74 -4.64
C THR A 85 50.09 7.55 -5.83
N ALA A 86 50.78 8.65 -6.10
CA ALA A 86 50.62 9.52 -7.25
C ALA A 86 51.45 8.99 -8.44
N GLY A 87 50.98 9.22 -9.66
CA GLY A 87 51.78 9.04 -10.88
C GLY A 87 50.95 8.86 -12.15
N GLU A 88 50.61 9.98 -12.79
CA GLU A 88 50.15 10.10 -14.19
C GLU A 88 51.28 9.68 -15.18
N PRO A 89 50.98 9.28 -16.43
CA PRO A 89 50.71 10.28 -17.48
C PRO A 89 49.64 9.92 -18.53
N VAL A 90 48.92 10.97 -18.92
CA VAL A 90 48.34 11.34 -20.24
C VAL A 90 48.33 10.24 -21.33
N SER A 91 47.13 9.76 -21.68
CA SER A 91 46.87 8.93 -22.86
C SER A 91 45.78 9.56 -23.74
N SER A 92 46.02 9.45 -25.04
CA SER A 92 45.47 10.17 -26.18
C SER A 92 43.93 10.22 -26.28
N ALA A 93 43.43 11.40 -26.64
CA ALA A 93 42.06 11.63 -27.05
C ALA A 93 41.71 10.87 -28.34
N PRO A 94 40.62 10.08 -28.38
CA PRO A 94 40.04 9.63 -29.64
C PRO A 94 39.13 10.72 -30.24
N ALA A 95 39.14 10.77 -31.57
CA ALA A 95 38.32 11.65 -32.38
C ALA A 95 36.82 11.52 -32.05
N GLN A 96 36.16 12.67 -31.87
CA GLN A 96 34.72 12.76 -31.71
C GLN A 96 34.01 12.23 -32.97
N VAL A 97 33.36 11.07 -32.82
CA VAL A 97 32.30 10.62 -33.74
C VAL A 97 31.13 11.60 -33.60
N PRO A 98 30.45 12.02 -34.69
CA PRO A 98 29.27 12.85 -34.59
C PRO A 98 28.23 12.16 -33.70
N SER A 99 27.90 12.79 -32.57
CA SER A 99 26.87 12.29 -31.66
C SER A 99 25.56 12.10 -32.42
N GLU A 100 25.12 10.85 -32.47
CA GLU A 100 23.72 10.49 -32.72
C GLU A 100 22.84 11.35 -31.80
N PRO A 101 21.73 11.92 -32.29
CA PRO A 101 20.87 12.77 -31.47
C PRO A 101 20.51 12.02 -30.19
N ALA A 102 20.92 12.58 -29.06
CA ALA A 102 20.64 12.04 -27.75
C ALA A 102 19.17 11.62 -27.70
N ALA A 103 18.92 10.34 -27.42
CA ALA A 103 17.60 9.82 -27.16
C ALA A 103 16.87 10.82 -26.26
N ALA A 104 15.66 11.21 -26.67
CA ALA A 104 14.84 12.17 -25.93
C ALA A 104 14.90 11.83 -24.45
N GLY A 105 15.37 12.77 -23.62
CA GLY A 105 15.42 12.57 -22.18
C GLY A 105 14.05 12.15 -21.65
N PRO A 106 14.00 11.51 -20.47
CA PRO A 106 12.77 10.97 -19.92
C PRO A 106 11.67 12.02 -19.95
N VAL A 107 10.60 11.72 -20.68
CA VAL A 107 9.42 12.58 -20.78
C VAL A 107 8.89 12.76 -19.36
N VAL A 108 8.80 14.01 -18.92
CA VAL A 108 8.23 14.36 -17.61
C VAL A 108 6.87 13.66 -17.51
N PRO A 109 6.61 12.86 -16.45
CA PRO A 109 5.37 12.13 -16.32
C PRO A 109 4.22 13.14 -16.36
N ALA A 110 3.19 12.77 -17.10
CA ALA A 110 2.12 13.67 -17.44
C ALA A 110 1.42 14.19 -16.18
N VAL A 111 1.17 15.50 -16.12
CA VAL A 111 0.54 16.13 -14.95
C VAL A 111 -0.94 15.79 -14.99
N ALA A 112 -1.44 15.20 -13.90
CA ALA A 112 -2.85 14.93 -13.73
C ALA A 112 -3.61 16.25 -13.53
N ASP A 113 -4.58 16.53 -14.40
CA ASP A 113 -5.54 17.62 -14.23
C ASP A 113 -6.85 17.04 -13.67
N VAL A 114 -7.23 17.47 -12.47
CA VAL A 114 -8.45 17.02 -11.78
C VAL A 114 -9.52 18.10 -11.90
N ALA A 115 -10.64 17.79 -12.56
CA ALA A 115 -11.78 18.68 -12.72
C ALA A 115 -12.60 18.83 -11.42
N GLU A 116 -13.54 19.78 -11.40
CA GLU A 116 -14.41 20.02 -10.23
C GLU A 116 -15.30 18.81 -9.88
N ASP A 117 -15.67 18.01 -10.87
CA ASP A 117 -16.42 16.76 -10.67
C ASP A 117 -15.52 15.57 -10.29
N GLY A 118 -14.20 15.78 -10.24
CA GLY A 118 -13.20 14.79 -9.88
C GLY A 118 -12.69 13.95 -11.04
N THR A 119 -13.18 14.20 -12.26
CA THR A 119 -12.64 13.57 -13.46
C THR A 119 -11.18 13.94 -13.63
N VAL A 120 -10.33 12.95 -13.92
CA VAL A 120 -8.90 13.15 -14.14
C VAL A 120 -8.57 13.01 -15.62
N THR A 121 -7.79 13.97 -16.13
CA THR A 121 -7.27 13.98 -17.49
C THR A 121 -5.76 14.20 -17.49
N GLY A 122 -5.15 14.07 -18.67
CA GLY A 122 -3.71 14.31 -18.84
C GLY A 122 -2.82 13.17 -18.38
N VAL A 123 -3.36 12.05 -17.89
CA VAL A 123 -2.60 10.86 -17.49
C VAL A 123 -3.09 9.62 -18.24
N VAL A 124 -2.32 8.53 -18.15
CA VAL A 124 -2.77 7.22 -18.61
C VAL A 124 -3.97 6.80 -17.79
N GLY A 125 -5.06 6.53 -18.51
CA GLY A 125 -6.34 6.11 -18.02
C GLY A 125 -6.37 4.71 -17.42
N ASP A 126 -7.59 4.18 -17.29
CA ASP A 126 -7.79 2.83 -16.77
C ASP A 126 -7.23 1.75 -17.72
N PRO A 127 -6.58 0.69 -17.19
CA PRO A 127 -5.82 -0.26 -18.01
C PRO A 127 -6.66 -1.35 -18.70
N TRP A 128 -7.98 -1.37 -18.49
CA TRP A 128 -8.88 -2.36 -19.09
C TRP A 128 -9.52 -1.87 -20.39
N ALA A 129 -9.94 -2.82 -21.22
CA ALA A 129 -10.70 -2.53 -22.42
C ALA A 129 -12.21 -2.51 -22.12
N GLY A 130 -12.95 -1.66 -22.82
CA GLY A 130 -14.40 -1.53 -22.70
C GLY A 130 -14.82 -0.14 -22.23
N ASP A 131 -16.15 0.07 -22.14
CA ASP A 131 -16.74 1.37 -21.78
C ASP A 131 -17.08 1.47 -20.29
N GLU A 132 -16.90 0.37 -19.56
CA GLU A 132 -17.21 0.27 -18.14
C GLU A 132 -16.17 1.08 -17.32
N PRO A 133 -16.62 1.99 -16.45
CA PRO A 133 -15.73 3.02 -15.91
C PRO A 133 -15.02 2.67 -14.61
N TYR A 134 -15.29 1.51 -14.00
CA TYR A 134 -14.72 1.16 -12.70
C TYR A 134 -14.14 -0.25 -12.67
N TRP A 135 -13.15 -0.44 -11.81
CA TRP A 135 -12.75 -1.74 -11.29
C TRP A 135 -13.48 -2.01 -9.97
N TYR A 136 -14.27 -3.08 -9.93
CA TYR A 136 -14.97 -3.55 -8.75
C TYR A 136 -14.18 -4.62 -8.01
N VAL A 137 -14.16 -4.49 -6.68
CA VAL A 137 -13.57 -5.46 -5.77
C VAL A 137 -14.56 -5.79 -4.66
N LEU A 138 -14.73 -7.07 -4.38
CA LEU A 138 -15.37 -7.56 -3.16
C LEU A 138 -14.34 -8.30 -2.33
N SER A 139 -14.14 -7.86 -1.09
CA SER A 139 -13.25 -8.51 -0.13
C SER A 139 -13.92 -8.77 1.21
N VAL A 140 -13.36 -9.71 1.95
CA VAL A 140 -13.78 -10.05 3.31
C VAL A 140 -12.56 -10.31 4.19
N GLY A 141 -12.62 -9.93 5.48
CA GLY A 141 -11.63 -10.40 6.45
C GLY A 141 -11.57 -11.93 6.47
N VAL A 142 -10.40 -12.52 6.69
CA VAL A 142 -10.22 -14.00 6.80
C VAL A 142 -11.06 -14.61 7.94
N ASP A 143 -11.41 -13.81 8.93
CA ASP A 143 -12.32 -14.17 10.02
C ASP A 143 -13.81 -14.01 9.67
N GLY A 144 -14.12 -13.51 8.48
CA GLY A 144 -15.47 -13.27 7.97
C GLY A 144 -16.16 -12.04 8.57
N THR A 145 -15.47 -11.20 9.33
CA THR A 145 -16.13 -10.17 10.16
C THR A 145 -16.40 -8.85 9.44
N GLU A 146 -15.63 -8.55 8.40
CA GLU A 146 -15.75 -7.31 7.64
C GLU A 146 -15.84 -7.63 6.16
N ARG A 147 -16.97 -7.31 5.53
CA ARG A 147 -17.13 -7.35 4.08
C ARG A 147 -16.95 -5.94 3.53
N ARG A 148 -16.13 -5.78 2.49
CA ARG A 148 -15.91 -4.49 1.83
C ARG A 148 -16.08 -4.62 0.33
N GLU A 149 -16.72 -3.62 -0.26
CA GLU A 149 -16.88 -3.48 -1.70
C GLU A 149 -16.28 -2.15 -2.15
N THR A 150 -15.51 -2.14 -3.23
CA THR A 150 -14.94 -0.90 -3.78
C THR A 150 -15.13 -0.82 -5.28
N TRP A 151 -15.30 0.42 -5.75
CA TRP A 151 -15.30 0.82 -7.16
C TRP A 151 -14.20 1.86 -7.33
N SER A 152 -13.17 1.53 -8.09
CA SER A 152 -12.00 2.38 -8.27
C SER A 152 -11.74 2.68 -9.74
N SER A 153 -11.31 3.90 -10.05
CA SER A 153 -10.92 4.32 -11.39
C SER A 153 -9.77 5.31 -11.29
N ARG A 154 -8.82 5.27 -12.22
CA ARG A 154 -7.76 6.28 -12.35
C ARG A 154 -8.30 7.59 -12.93
N GLU A 155 -9.49 7.57 -13.52
CA GLU A 155 -10.07 8.71 -14.22
C GLU A 155 -11.20 9.38 -13.42
N ARG A 156 -11.71 8.75 -12.36
CA ARG A 156 -12.93 9.17 -11.67
C ARG A 156 -12.86 8.93 -10.16
N PRO A 157 -13.62 9.70 -9.35
CA PRO A 157 -13.78 9.40 -7.94
C PRO A 157 -14.33 8.00 -7.71
N GLY A 158 -13.82 7.33 -6.69
CA GLY A 158 -14.21 5.97 -6.31
C GLY A 158 -15.19 5.92 -5.14
N LEU A 159 -15.79 4.75 -4.94
CA LEU A 159 -16.71 4.45 -3.85
C LEU A 159 -16.22 3.23 -3.07
N GLY A 160 -16.39 3.24 -1.75
CA GLY A 160 -16.33 2.04 -0.92
C GLY A 160 -17.59 1.87 -0.08
N LEU A 161 -18.03 0.62 0.09
CA LEU A 161 -19.10 0.21 0.97
C LEU A 161 -18.60 -0.84 1.97
N SER A 162 -19.17 -0.84 3.17
CA SER A 162 -19.05 -1.93 4.13
C SER A 162 -20.35 -2.73 4.18
N ASP A 163 -20.25 -4.05 4.17
CA ASP A 163 -21.37 -4.99 4.31
C ASP A 163 -22.53 -4.76 3.32
N GLY A 164 -22.23 -4.19 2.14
CA GLY A 164 -23.23 -3.82 1.13
C GLY A 164 -24.18 -2.68 1.56
N ASP A 165 -23.90 -1.99 2.67
CA ASP A 165 -24.74 -0.92 3.19
C ASP A 165 -24.38 0.44 2.58
N ALA A 166 -25.25 0.97 1.72
CA ALA A 166 -25.11 2.29 1.13
C ALA A 166 -25.05 3.43 2.19
N ALA A 167 -25.61 3.24 3.39
CA ALA A 167 -25.50 4.22 4.47
C ALA A 167 -24.09 4.28 5.10
N SER A 168 -23.27 3.24 4.86
CA SER A 168 -21.87 3.17 5.25
C SER A 168 -20.90 3.71 4.19
N ALA A 169 -21.44 4.17 3.05
CA ALA A 169 -20.66 4.61 1.92
C ALA A 169 -19.60 5.66 2.28
N PHE A 170 -18.42 5.50 1.71
CA PHE A 170 -17.36 6.49 1.69
C PHE A 170 -16.86 6.65 0.26
N ALA A 171 -16.38 7.85 -0.07
CA ALA A 171 -15.84 8.17 -1.37
C ALA A 171 -14.36 8.55 -1.24
N PHE A 172 -13.61 8.39 -2.32
CA PHE A 172 -12.19 8.72 -2.38
C PHE A 172 -11.85 9.29 -3.77
N GLY A 173 -10.80 10.11 -3.86
CA GLY A 173 -10.33 10.64 -5.13
C GLY A 173 -9.79 9.54 -6.04
N ALA A 174 -9.62 9.85 -7.33
CA ALA A 174 -9.01 8.92 -8.27
C ALA A 174 -7.55 8.63 -7.85
N PRO A 175 -7.14 7.36 -7.63
CA PRO A 175 -5.78 7.00 -7.22
C PRO A 175 -4.77 7.11 -8.37
N VAL A 176 -4.51 8.34 -8.81
CA VAL A 176 -3.64 8.63 -9.96
C VAL A 176 -2.17 8.59 -9.61
N VAL A 177 -1.82 8.99 -8.38
CA VAL A 177 -0.43 9.03 -7.90
C VAL A 177 -0.02 7.64 -7.40
N LEU A 178 0.97 7.05 -8.06
CA LEU A 178 1.57 5.77 -7.68
C LEU A 178 2.49 5.92 -6.46
N GLY A 179 3.23 7.03 -6.40
CA GLY A 179 4.17 7.33 -5.32
C GLY A 179 5.43 8.04 -5.81
N SER A 180 6.48 7.99 -4.99
CA SER A 180 7.79 8.56 -5.31
C SER A 180 8.68 7.46 -5.90
N PHE A 181 9.21 7.69 -7.11
CA PHE A 181 10.05 6.73 -7.83
C PHE A 181 11.34 7.37 -8.32
N VAL A 182 12.44 6.61 -8.34
CA VAL A 182 13.70 6.99 -8.98
C VAL A 182 13.83 6.20 -10.29
N LEU A 183 13.72 6.90 -11.42
CA LEU A 183 13.84 6.35 -12.77
C LEU A 183 15.01 7.03 -13.46
N ASP A 184 15.94 6.25 -14.02
CA ASP A 184 17.16 6.74 -14.67
C ASP A 184 17.96 7.74 -13.82
N GLY A 185 17.97 7.54 -12.50
CA GLY A 185 18.66 8.40 -11.53
C GLY A 185 17.92 9.70 -11.18
N GLN A 186 16.76 9.97 -11.79
CA GLN A 186 15.92 11.12 -11.46
C GLN A 186 14.76 10.71 -10.54
N ARG A 187 14.56 11.46 -9.45
CA ARG A 187 13.43 11.26 -8.54
C ARG A 187 12.18 11.98 -9.05
N PHE A 188 11.06 11.28 -9.06
CA PHE A 188 9.73 11.76 -9.38
C PHE A 188 8.87 11.57 -8.13
N GLU A 189 8.49 12.65 -7.45
CA GLU A 189 7.78 12.55 -6.16
C GLU A 189 6.33 12.07 -6.27
N MET A 190 5.71 12.33 -7.42
CA MET A 190 4.32 11.98 -7.71
C MET A 190 4.24 11.37 -9.09
N LEU A 191 4.71 10.13 -9.23
CA LEU A 191 4.60 9.42 -10.50
C LEU A 191 3.13 9.06 -10.76
N THR A 192 2.62 9.50 -11.91
CA THR A 192 1.21 9.34 -12.32
C THR A 192 1.03 8.37 -13.48
N ASP A 193 2.08 8.09 -14.25
CA ASP A 193 2.02 7.19 -15.39
C ASP A 193 2.63 5.82 -15.01
N PRO A 194 1.85 4.75 -14.89
CA PRO A 194 2.38 3.42 -14.59
C PRO A 194 3.17 2.81 -15.75
N THR A 195 3.02 3.31 -16.98
CA THR A 195 3.65 2.71 -18.17
C THR A 195 5.14 2.99 -18.27
N VAL A 196 5.65 3.98 -17.50
CA VAL A 196 7.09 4.24 -17.41
C VAL A 196 7.81 3.29 -16.45
N LEU A 197 7.07 2.53 -15.64
CA LEU A 197 7.65 1.53 -14.76
C LEU A 197 8.06 0.29 -15.57
N PRO A 198 9.22 -0.30 -15.26
CA PRO A 198 9.65 -1.51 -15.95
C PRO A 198 8.70 -2.68 -15.64
N THR A 199 8.42 -3.50 -16.66
CA THR A 199 7.63 -4.73 -16.56
C THR A 199 8.49 -5.99 -16.38
N ASP A 200 9.82 -5.82 -16.31
CA ASP A 200 10.74 -6.85 -15.85
C ASP A 200 10.87 -6.77 -14.31
N GLY A 201 10.74 -7.91 -13.63
CA GLY A 201 10.74 -7.96 -12.17
C GLY A 201 12.05 -7.52 -11.52
N ALA A 202 13.20 -7.84 -12.12
CA ALA A 202 14.51 -7.45 -11.58
C ALA A 202 14.77 -5.96 -11.78
N ALA A 203 14.41 -5.43 -12.94
CA ALA A 203 14.47 -3.99 -13.19
C ALA A 203 13.54 -3.21 -12.24
N LEU A 204 12.32 -3.71 -12.01
CA LEU A 204 11.38 -3.07 -11.10
C LEU A 204 11.85 -3.12 -9.64
N GLU A 205 12.43 -4.24 -9.19
CA GLU A 205 13.03 -4.35 -7.85
C GLU A 205 14.13 -3.30 -7.63
N ALA A 206 15.01 -3.13 -8.63
CA ALA A 206 16.07 -2.12 -8.58
C ALA A 206 15.50 -0.70 -8.50
N VAL A 207 14.43 -0.40 -9.27
CA VAL A 207 13.71 0.88 -9.19
C VAL A 207 13.12 1.08 -7.80
N LEU A 208 12.45 0.06 -7.23
CA LEU A 208 11.83 0.15 -5.90
C LEU A 208 12.89 0.44 -4.83
N ARG A 209 14.03 -0.25 -4.86
CA ARG A 209 15.14 0.02 -3.94
C ARG A 209 15.72 1.41 -4.08
N ALA A 210 15.98 1.85 -5.31
CA ALA A 210 16.49 3.20 -5.57
C ALA A 210 15.51 4.29 -5.11
N SER A 211 14.21 3.97 -5.09
CA SER A 211 13.14 4.87 -4.70
C SER A 211 12.96 5.03 -3.20
N LEU A 212 13.50 4.08 -2.40
CA LEU A 212 13.41 4.12 -0.94
C LEU A 212 13.97 5.43 -0.37
N GLN A 213 13.33 5.88 0.71
CA GLN A 213 13.80 7.00 1.52
C GLN A 213 14.18 6.42 2.90
N PRO A 214 15.45 6.54 3.33
CA PRO A 214 15.92 5.90 4.57
C PRO A 214 15.12 6.32 5.81
N ASP A 215 14.69 7.57 5.86
CA ASP A 215 13.95 8.23 6.94
C ASP A 215 12.42 8.04 6.89
N ARG A 216 11.90 7.42 5.82
CA ARG A 216 10.47 7.17 5.65
C ARG A 216 10.14 5.68 5.85
N GLY A 217 9.03 5.42 6.53
CA GLY A 217 8.55 4.06 6.82
C GLY A 217 9.30 3.42 7.99
N ALA A 218 8.88 2.21 8.37
CA ALA A 218 9.51 1.41 9.41
C ALA A 218 10.17 0.15 8.81
N GLY A 219 11.08 -0.45 9.56
CA GLY A 219 11.77 -1.68 9.15
C GLY A 219 13.02 -1.46 8.31
N SER A 220 13.56 -2.57 7.84
CA SER A 220 14.67 -2.68 6.89
C SER A 220 14.25 -2.23 5.49
N ASP A 221 15.22 -2.05 4.59
CA ASP A 221 14.94 -1.74 3.19
C ASP A 221 14.11 -2.86 2.51
N ASP A 222 14.34 -4.12 2.88
CA ASP A 222 13.56 -5.26 2.38
C ASP A 222 12.10 -5.19 2.81
N ASP A 223 11.84 -4.82 4.08
CA ASP A 223 10.47 -4.62 4.58
C ASP A 223 9.74 -3.54 3.76
N LYS A 224 10.45 -2.45 3.45
CA LYS A 224 9.90 -1.33 2.68
C LYS A 224 9.64 -1.70 1.22
N VAL A 225 10.49 -2.53 0.60
CA VAL A 225 10.25 -3.03 -0.76
C VAL A 225 9.02 -3.95 -0.78
N VAL A 226 8.92 -4.91 0.16
CA VAL A 226 7.76 -5.80 0.24
C VAL A 226 6.48 -5.02 0.48
N GLU A 227 6.52 -4.00 1.34
CA GLU A 227 5.36 -3.14 1.57
C GLU A 227 4.97 -2.31 0.34
N ALA A 228 5.95 -1.78 -0.40
CA ALA A 228 5.69 -1.06 -1.64
C ALA A 228 5.04 -1.97 -2.70
N VAL A 229 5.52 -3.21 -2.81
CA VAL A 229 4.91 -4.22 -3.70
C VAL A 229 3.50 -4.56 -3.26
N ARG A 230 3.29 -4.85 -1.97
CA ARG A 230 1.95 -5.15 -1.41
C ARG A 230 0.98 -4.01 -1.70
N SER A 231 1.36 -2.77 -1.36
CA SER A 231 0.53 -1.59 -1.59
C SER A 231 0.21 -1.37 -3.06
N ALA A 232 1.15 -1.67 -3.98
CA ALA A 232 0.87 -1.62 -5.40
C ALA A 232 -0.15 -2.70 -5.79
N LEU A 233 0.07 -3.96 -5.42
CA LEU A 233 -0.81 -5.07 -5.78
C LEU A 233 -2.22 -4.96 -5.17
N ASP A 234 -2.36 -4.34 -4.00
CA ASP A 234 -3.65 -4.02 -3.37
C ASP A 234 -4.45 -2.95 -4.15
N ARG A 235 -3.81 -2.22 -5.08
CA ARG A 235 -4.51 -1.36 -6.06
C ARG A 235 -5.08 -2.14 -7.25
N GLU A 236 -5.06 -3.47 -7.16
CA GLU A 236 -5.76 -4.44 -8.02
C GLU A 236 -5.80 -4.05 -9.51
N GLY A 237 -6.96 -4.09 -10.16
CA GLY A 237 -7.09 -3.90 -11.60
C GLY A 237 -6.76 -2.51 -12.13
N LEU A 238 -6.23 -1.59 -11.31
CA LEU A 238 -5.74 -0.28 -11.73
C LEU A 238 -4.33 -0.31 -12.34
N MET A 239 -3.73 -1.50 -12.46
CA MET A 239 -2.47 -1.73 -13.17
C MET A 239 -2.65 -2.76 -14.29
N THR A 240 -1.82 -2.65 -15.33
CA THR A 240 -1.81 -3.64 -16.42
C THR A 240 -1.36 -5.02 -15.91
N PRO A 241 -1.77 -6.13 -16.55
CA PRO A 241 -1.34 -7.46 -16.16
C PRO A 241 0.19 -7.61 -16.09
N ALA A 242 0.91 -7.08 -17.08
CA ALA A 242 2.37 -7.14 -17.13
C ALA A 242 3.04 -6.43 -15.94
N LEU A 243 2.50 -5.29 -15.50
CA LEU A 243 3.05 -4.57 -14.35
C LEU A 243 2.73 -5.30 -13.03
N ARG A 244 1.54 -5.91 -12.89
CA ARG A 244 1.21 -6.76 -11.73
C ARG A 244 2.16 -7.95 -11.62
N ASP A 245 2.45 -8.61 -12.74
CA ASP A 245 3.42 -9.71 -12.79
C ASP A 245 4.83 -9.25 -12.43
N ALA A 246 5.23 -8.07 -12.89
CA ALA A 246 6.52 -7.48 -12.54
C ALA A 246 6.64 -7.19 -11.04
N TYR A 247 5.61 -6.63 -10.41
CA TYR A 247 5.57 -6.39 -8.97
C TYR A 247 5.69 -7.69 -8.18
N TRP A 248 4.96 -8.73 -8.57
CA TRP A 248 5.08 -10.03 -7.92
C TRP A 248 6.48 -10.64 -8.07
N ALA A 249 7.04 -10.58 -9.28
CA ALA A 249 8.40 -11.04 -9.55
C ALA A 249 9.45 -10.24 -8.77
N ALA A 250 9.26 -8.92 -8.61
CA ALA A 250 10.13 -8.06 -7.82
C ALA A 250 10.12 -8.46 -6.34
N ALA A 251 8.94 -8.71 -5.75
CA ALA A 251 8.88 -9.20 -4.37
C ALA A 251 9.55 -10.58 -4.22
N ALA A 252 9.42 -11.47 -5.20
CA ALA A 252 10.07 -12.78 -5.17
C ALA A 252 11.61 -12.71 -5.13
N LEU A 253 12.22 -11.59 -5.53
CA LEU A 253 13.66 -11.37 -5.49
C LEU A 253 14.16 -10.84 -4.13
N VAL A 254 13.27 -10.38 -3.26
CA VAL A 254 13.65 -9.84 -1.95
C VAL A 254 14.17 -10.96 -1.04
N PRO A 255 15.32 -10.80 -0.37
CA PRO A 255 15.83 -11.79 0.56
C PRO A 255 14.82 -12.18 1.66
N GLY A 256 14.65 -13.49 1.87
CA GLY A 256 13.73 -14.03 2.86
C GLY A 256 12.29 -14.24 2.35
N VAL A 257 11.95 -13.70 1.17
CA VAL A 257 10.69 -14.02 0.51
C VAL A 257 10.72 -15.45 0.00
N ARG A 258 9.60 -16.17 0.18
CA ARG A 258 9.39 -17.50 -0.37
C ARG A 258 8.12 -17.49 -1.21
N VAL A 259 8.23 -18.04 -2.42
CA VAL A 259 7.12 -18.17 -3.36
C VAL A 259 6.93 -19.64 -3.69
N VAL A 260 5.72 -20.16 -3.45
CA VAL A 260 5.39 -21.58 -3.68
C VAL A 260 3.97 -21.71 -4.22
N ALA A 261 3.69 -22.82 -4.92
CA ALA A 261 2.31 -23.18 -5.21
C ALA A 261 1.57 -23.51 -3.89
N GLY A 262 0.33 -23.05 -3.77
CA GLY A 262 -0.49 -23.27 -2.58
C GLY A 262 -1.93 -22.83 -2.80
N GLU A 263 -2.60 -22.46 -1.72
CA GLU A 263 -4.00 -22.03 -1.73
C GLU A 263 -4.18 -20.83 -0.81
N ASP A 264 -5.21 -20.04 -1.07
CA ASP A 264 -5.68 -19.03 -0.11
C ASP A 264 -6.49 -19.66 1.03
N ALA A 265 -6.97 -18.84 1.98
CA ALA A 265 -7.77 -19.35 3.10
C ALA A 265 -9.15 -19.93 2.69
N GLN A 266 -9.58 -19.80 1.43
CA GLN A 266 -10.79 -20.45 0.90
C GLN A 266 -10.49 -21.75 0.14
N GLY A 267 -9.22 -22.16 0.04
CA GLY A 267 -8.80 -23.33 -0.73
C GLY A 267 -8.73 -23.07 -2.24
N ARG A 268 -8.72 -21.80 -2.69
CA ARG A 268 -8.53 -21.46 -4.10
C ARG A 268 -7.05 -21.61 -4.45
N PRO A 269 -6.71 -22.38 -5.50
CA PRO A 269 -5.33 -22.61 -5.86
C PRO A 269 -4.69 -21.32 -6.39
N GLY A 270 -3.43 -21.11 -6.01
CA GLY A 270 -2.67 -19.94 -6.41
C GLY A 270 -1.18 -20.09 -6.15
N GLU A 271 -0.48 -18.97 -6.27
CA GLU A 271 0.91 -18.84 -5.85
C GLU A 271 0.96 -18.02 -4.56
N VAL A 272 1.57 -18.60 -3.53
CA VAL A 272 1.65 -18.04 -2.19
C VAL A 272 3.03 -17.42 -2.00
N LEU A 273 3.04 -16.12 -1.68
CA LEU A 273 4.21 -15.37 -1.26
C LEU A 273 4.16 -15.18 0.24
N THR A 274 5.20 -15.63 0.94
CA THR A 274 5.37 -15.40 2.39
C THR A 274 6.64 -14.64 2.68
N TYR A 275 6.58 -13.69 3.61
CA TYR A 275 7.71 -12.92 4.10
C TYR A 275 7.54 -12.62 5.59
N THR A 276 8.59 -12.78 6.39
CA THR A 276 8.60 -12.34 7.79
C THR A 276 9.39 -11.05 7.88
N ALA A 277 8.68 -9.96 8.15
CA ALA A 277 9.28 -8.65 8.31
C ALA A 277 10.24 -8.61 9.50
N SER A 278 11.15 -7.63 9.53
CA SER A 278 12.09 -7.46 10.65
C SER A 278 11.40 -7.21 12.00
N THR A 279 10.13 -6.79 11.97
CA THR A 279 9.26 -6.62 13.14
C THR A 279 8.69 -7.94 13.68
N GLY A 280 8.83 -9.04 12.92
CA GLY A 280 8.21 -10.33 13.19
C GLY A 280 6.80 -10.48 12.60
N GLU A 281 6.28 -9.46 11.91
CA GLU A 281 5.01 -9.55 11.18
C GLU A 281 5.15 -10.49 9.97
N GLU A 282 4.18 -11.38 9.78
CA GLU A 282 4.13 -12.25 8.62
C GLU A 282 3.24 -11.61 7.52
N VAL A 283 3.85 -11.38 6.36
CA VAL A 283 3.16 -10.98 5.14
C VAL A 283 2.85 -12.22 4.34
N VAL A 284 1.57 -12.45 4.06
CA VAL A 284 1.09 -13.55 3.20
C VAL A 284 0.25 -12.95 2.08
N LEU A 285 0.68 -13.15 0.83
CA LEU A 285 -0.09 -12.82 -0.35
C LEU A 285 -0.37 -14.11 -1.12
N VAL A 286 -1.55 -14.21 -1.72
CA VAL A 286 -1.88 -15.31 -2.63
C VAL A 286 -2.38 -14.69 -3.92
N ARG A 287 -1.83 -15.10 -5.07
CA ARG A 287 -2.31 -14.67 -6.40
C ARG A 287 -2.86 -15.81 -7.22
N ASP A 288 -3.83 -15.48 -8.06
CA ASP A 288 -4.34 -16.35 -9.11
C ASP A 288 -3.33 -16.40 -10.28
N LEU A 289 -2.90 -17.60 -10.65
CA LEU A 289 -1.90 -17.81 -11.71
C LEU A 289 -2.39 -17.46 -13.12
N SER A 290 -3.71 -17.48 -13.35
CA SER A 290 -4.30 -17.23 -14.66
C SER A 290 -4.51 -15.75 -14.95
N THR A 291 -4.81 -14.97 -13.91
CA THR A 291 -5.13 -13.53 -14.03
C THR A 291 -4.05 -12.60 -13.47
N GLY A 292 -3.16 -13.14 -12.63
CA GLY A 292 -2.18 -12.36 -11.88
C GLY A 292 -2.80 -11.46 -10.81
N LEU A 293 -4.09 -11.63 -10.50
CA LEU A 293 -4.81 -10.86 -9.48
C LEU A 293 -4.64 -11.51 -8.10
N LEU A 294 -4.71 -10.71 -7.04
CA LEU A 294 -4.64 -11.22 -5.68
C LEU A 294 -5.93 -11.98 -5.32
N LEU A 295 -5.77 -13.13 -4.68
CA LEU A 295 -6.82 -13.89 -4.01
C LEU A 295 -6.85 -13.55 -2.51
N GLN A 296 -5.69 -13.23 -1.94
CA GLN A 296 -5.54 -12.87 -0.53
C GLN A 296 -4.40 -11.86 -0.33
N SER A 297 -4.63 -10.90 0.57
CA SER A 297 -3.64 -9.95 1.06
C SER A 297 -3.69 -9.90 2.59
N GLY A 298 -2.72 -10.56 3.24
CA GLY A 298 -2.66 -10.72 4.69
C GLY A 298 -3.95 -11.34 5.26
N GLY A 299 -4.62 -10.59 6.12
CA GLY A 299 -5.90 -10.97 6.74
C GLY A 299 -7.14 -10.70 5.88
N THR A 300 -6.99 -10.39 4.59
CA THR A 300 -8.12 -10.07 3.69
C THR A 300 -8.18 -11.05 2.52
N LEU A 301 -9.34 -11.64 2.29
CA LEU A 301 -9.68 -12.47 1.14
C LEU A 301 -10.40 -11.65 0.09
N ILE A 302 -10.01 -11.79 -1.18
CA ILE A 302 -10.61 -11.09 -2.30
C ILE A 302 -11.50 -12.08 -3.06
N LEU A 303 -12.82 -11.90 -2.96
CA LEU A 303 -13.81 -12.85 -3.45
C LEU A 303 -14.18 -12.63 -4.92
N GLU A 304 -14.24 -11.37 -5.34
CA GLU A 304 -14.62 -10.98 -6.70
C GLU A 304 -13.80 -9.77 -7.15
N GLN A 305 -13.36 -9.80 -8.41
CA GLN A 305 -12.64 -8.72 -9.06
C GLN A 305 -13.05 -8.67 -10.53
N ARG A 306 -13.48 -7.50 -11.00
CA ARG A 306 -13.84 -7.31 -12.40
C ARG A 306 -14.00 -5.85 -12.76
N VAL A 307 -14.02 -5.61 -14.06
CA VAL A 307 -14.54 -4.37 -14.62
C VAL A 307 -16.05 -4.25 -14.31
N ALA A 308 -16.52 -3.04 -14.03
CA ALA A 308 -17.89 -2.75 -13.60
C ALA A 308 -18.37 -1.37 -14.05
N GLY A 309 -19.70 -1.27 -14.12
CA GLY A 309 -20.43 -0.03 -14.33
C GLY A 309 -20.37 0.92 -13.14
N ASP A 310 -21.26 1.91 -13.17
CA ASP A 310 -21.36 2.92 -12.13
C ASP A 310 -21.62 2.29 -10.74
N PRO A 311 -21.04 2.87 -9.67
CA PRO A 311 -21.27 2.43 -8.32
C PRO A 311 -22.75 2.63 -7.90
N PRO A 312 -23.25 1.89 -6.90
CA PRO A 312 -24.64 1.99 -6.45
C PRO A 312 -25.00 3.34 -5.80
N VAL A 313 -24.01 4.14 -5.43
CA VAL A 313 -24.14 5.49 -4.91
C VAL A 313 -23.12 6.37 -5.62
N GLU A 314 -23.54 7.53 -6.10
CA GLU A 314 -22.63 8.49 -6.71
C GLU A 314 -21.60 9.01 -5.69
N PRO A 315 -20.30 8.91 -5.97
CA PRO A 315 -19.26 9.50 -5.14
C PRO A 315 -19.40 11.02 -5.11
N THR A 316 -19.40 11.63 -3.93
CA THR A 316 -19.48 13.08 -3.77
C THR A 316 -18.45 13.57 -2.76
N LEU A 317 -18.06 14.85 -2.85
CA LEU A 317 -17.15 15.49 -1.89
C LEU A 317 -17.64 15.40 -0.45
N ASP A 318 -18.96 15.54 -0.24
CA ASP A 318 -19.60 15.40 1.07
C ASP A 318 -19.42 13.98 1.65
N VAL A 319 -19.52 12.95 0.80
CA VAL A 319 -19.33 11.55 1.21
C VAL A 319 -17.84 11.25 1.43
N ALA A 320 -16.94 11.88 0.67
CA ALA A 320 -15.50 11.78 0.87
C ALA A 320 -15.01 12.56 2.11
N GLY A 321 -15.76 13.56 2.56
CA GLY A 321 -15.34 14.50 3.60
C GLY A 321 -14.26 15.47 3.13
N CYS A 322 -14.19 15.74 1.83
CA CYS A 322 -13.25 16.67 1.21
C CYS A 322 -13.92 17.98 0.79
N VAL A 323 -13.10 19.01 0.56
CA VAL A 323 -13.56 20.28 -0.04
C VAL A 323 -13.33 20.35 -1.55
N ALA A 324 -12.43 19.53 -2.10
CA ALA A 324 -12.13 19.41 -3.52
C ALA A 324 -11.50 18.04 -3.83
N TRP A 325 -11.79 17.49 -5.02
CA TRP A 325 -11.31 16.17 -5.41
C TRP A 325 -9.80 16.09 -5.59
N ALA A 326 -9.16 17.19 -5.99
CA ALA A 326 -7.70 17.29 -6.09
C ALA A 326 -6.98 17.13 -4.74
N THR A 327 -7.71 17.18 -3.62
CA THR A 327 -7.19 16.99 -2.26
C THR A 327 -7.72 15.73 -1.58
N CYS A 328 -8.59 14.99 -2.28
CA CYS A 328 -8.85 13.59 -2.00
C CYS A 328 -7.88 12.73 -2.84
#